data_AF-A0AAR2ISJ6-F1
#
_entry.id   AF-A0AAR2ISJ6-F1
#
_cell.length_a   1.000
_cell.length_b   1.000
_cell.length_c   1.000
_cell.angle_alpha   90.00
_cell.angle_beta   90.00
_cell.angle_gamma   90.00
#
_symmetry.space_group_name_H-M   'P 1'
#
loop_
_entity.id
_entity.type
_entity.pdbx_description
1 polymer ?
#
loop_
_entity_poly.entity_id
_entity_poly.type
_entity_poly.pdbx_seq_one_letter_code
_entity_poly.pdbx_strand_id
1 'polypeptide(L)'
;MSAAHEDILKVVVNSLKCSICFELFGEPVTLACGHSYCHSCIESHLVRGRRNCPQCRFSLPAQHKLRKNVSLSNILDLQEAGGREIWNQVAARADHCFSYEREKLTREALVRRLEFLKLEIKKIETFLTELNPQSEDALPDPVSDPEKISEVLLEDRDALAGLTGACGLSDSAAVGLKFSEPAEFVLLSFSPTLGHRRLAFVPERRRMQVRSSRSPMTQNSRFDACQWMASQEFSAGRHYWDVDVSLCSGWAAGVAYPGLGRNEKLGRSSSSWCIERSSTRLSAWHNNAETPLKQGCPESIRVLLDMDSGRLSFWSLTDRQDELYNFQVDFCGPVRPMFWLFGTQQRNALIFPVTNR
;
A
#
# COMPACT_ATOMS: atom_id res chain seq x y z
N MET A 1 -8.67 2.82 29.22
CA MET A 1 -7.41 3.60 29.22
C MET A 1 -7.61 4.77 28.26
N SER A 2 -7.01 5.95 28.52
CA SER A 2 -7.19 7.12 27.64
C SER A 2 -6.50 6.92 26.29
N ALA A 3 -6.98 7.57 25.22
CA ALA A 3 -6.36 7.47 23.88
C ALA A 3 -4.87 7.86 23.89
N ALA A 4 -4.49 8.86 24.68
CA ALA A 4 -3.10 9.29 24.85
C ALA A 4 -2.20 8.19 25.45
N HIS A 5 -2.73 7.36 26.35
CA HIS A 5 -1.98 6.23 26.92
C HIS A 5 -1.67 5.17 25.85
N GLU A 6 -2.64 4.87 24.99
CA GLU A 6 -2.48 3.90 23.90
C GLU A 6 -1.44 4.36 22.87
N ASP A 7 -1.46 5.65 22.51
CA ASP A 7 -0.49 6.23 21.56
C ASP A 7 0.93 6.21 22.12
N ILE A 8 1.10 6.48 23.41
CA ILE A 8 2.40 6.39 24.08
C ILE A 8 2.91 4.95 24.03
N LEU A 9 2.07 3.95 24.33
CA LEU A 9 2.45 2.54 24.27
C LEU A 9 2.89 2.12 22.87
N LYS A 10 2.17 2.56 21.82
CA LYS A 10 2.54 2.28 20.42
C LYS A 10 3.93 2.83 20.08
N VAL A 11 4.21 4.08 20.48
CA VAL A 11 5.52 4.72 20.25
C VAL A 11 6.63 3.98 20.98
N VAL A 12 6.38 3.58 22.23
CA VAL A 12 7.35 2.86 23.05
C VAL A 12 7.64 1.49 22.46
N VAL A 13 6.61 0.70 22.13
CA VAL A 13 6.77 -0.65 21.53
C VAL A 13 7.56 -0.59 20.24
N ASN A 14 7.24 0.34 19.34
CA ASN A 14 7.96 0.47 18.07
C ASN A 14 9.42 0.89 18.25
N SER A 15 9.74 1.59 19.35
CA SER A 15 11.11 1.95 19.71
C SER A 15 11.92 0.78 20.28
N LEU A 16 11.26 -0.33 20.62
CA LEU A 16 11.86 -1.55 21.16
C LEU A 16 12.03 -2.67 20.10
N LYS A 17 11.74 -2.38 18.83
CA LYS A 17 11.87 -3.32 17.71
C LYS A 17 13.22 -3.19 16.99
N CYS A 18 13.78 -4.30 16.57
CA CYS A 18 14.99 -4.35 15.76
C CYS A 18 14.71 -4.00 14.31
N SER A 19 15.46 -3.06 13.74
CA SER A 19 15.25 -2.66 12.34
C SER A 19 15.73 -3.70 11.29
N ILE A 20 16.31 -4.83 11.73
CA ILE A 20 16.80 -5.93 10.88
C ILE A 20 15.76 -7.06 10.84
N CYS A 21 15.37 -7.60 12.01
CA CYS A 21 14.41 -8.70 12.08
C CYS A 21 12.97 -8.25 12.34
N PHE A 22 12.74 -6.98 12.64
CA PHE A 22 11.44 -6.36 12.93
C PHE A 22 10.71 -6.84 14.19
N GLU A 23 11.31 -7.79 14.91
CA GLU A 23 10.86 -8.25 16.22
C GLU A 23 11.40 -7.37 17.36
N LEU A 24 10.81 -7.51 18.56
CA LEU A 24 11.40 -6.96 19.79
C LEU A 24 12.85 -7.43 19.96
N PHE A 25 13.70 -6.58 20.54
CA PHE A 25 15.12 -6.91 20.63
C PHE A 25 15.38 -8.23 21.40
N GLY A 26 16.07 -9.16 20.76
CA GLY A 26 16.74 -10.28 21.42
C GLY A 26 18.18 -9.89 21.73
N GLU A 27 18.51 -9.74 23.01
CA GLU A 27 19.82 -9.24 23.47
C GLU A 27 20.22 -7.93 22.76
N PRO A 28 19.55 -6.80 23.04
CA PRO A 28 19.77 -5.54 22.35
C PRO A 28 21.23 -5.09 22.45
N VAL A 29 21.82 -4.62 21.36
CA VAL A 29 23.15 -4.00 21.27
C VAL A 29 22.98 -2.61 20.68
N THR A 30 23.49 -1.60 21.37
CA THR A 30 23.46 -0.21 20.90
C THR A 30 24.82 0.19 20.34
N LEU A 31 24.83 0.61 19.07
CA LEU A 31 26.02 1.11 18.40
C LEU A 31 26.38 2.53 18.87
N ALA A 32 27.61 2.97 18.62
CA ALA A 32 28.07 4.33 18.96
C ALA A 32 27.22 5.46 18.34
N CYS A 33 26.51 5.17 17.24
CA CYS A 33 25.56 6.09 16.60
C CYS A 33 24.17 6.14 17.27
N GLY A 34 23.96 5.44 18.39
CA GLY A 34 22.70 5.39 19.15
C GLY A 34 21.67 4.39 18.65
N HIS A 35 21.86 3.75 17.49
CA HIS A 35 20.93 2.74 16.98
C HIS A 35 21.13 1.38 17.65
N SER A 36 20.03 0.72 17.98
CA SER A 36 20.02 -0.58 18.66
C SER A 36 19.52 -1.71 17.75
N TYR A 37 20.04 -2.91 17.96
CA TYR A 37 19.74 -4.12 17.18
C TYR A 37 19.79 -5.36 18.06
N CYS A 38 19.18 -6.48 17.66
CA CYS A 38 19.47 -7.76 18.29
C CYS A 38 20.95 -8.10 18.10
N HIS A 39 21.59 -8.71 19.10
CA HIS A 39 23.00 -9.10 19.02
C HIS A 39 23.29 -9.92 17.77
N SER A 40 22.53 -11.00 17.56
CA SER A 40 22.66 -11.91 16.42
C SER A 40 22.48 -11.20 15.06
N CYS A 41 21.54 -10.25 14.99
CA CYS A 41 21.26 -9.51 13.77
C CYS A 41 22.42 -8.57 13.38
N ILE A 42 22.94 -7.80 14.34
CA ILE A 42 24.03 -6.88 14.04
C ILE A 42 25.34 -7.63 13.83
N GLU A 43 25.61 -8.69 14.60
CA GLU A 43 26.76 -9.57 14.40
C GLU A 43 26.78 -10.16 12.99
N SER A 44 25.65 -10.73 12.54
CA SER A 44 25.51 -11.26 11.18
C SER A 44 25.75 -10.20 10.10
N HIS A 45 25.34 -8.95 10.33
CA HIS A 45 25.59 -7.84 9.41
C HIS A 45 27.08 -7.46 9.35
N LEU A 46 27.77 -7.44 10.50
CA LEU A 46 29.20 -7.09 10.56
C LEU A 46 30.10 -8.18 9.97
N VAL A 47 29.77 -9.46 10.20
CA VAL A 47 30.52 -10.61 9.66
C VAL A 47 30.48 -10.65 8.13
N ARG A 48 29.42 -10.11 7.50
CA ARG A 48 29.30 -9.97 6.03
C ARG A 48 30.17 -8.84 5.44
N GLY A 49 31.20 -8.39 6.15
CA GLY A 49 32.15 -7.36 5.71
C GLY A 49 31.63 -5.92 5.76
N ARG A 50 30.42 -5.69 6.30
CA ARG A 50 29.80 -4.36 6.38
C ARG A 50 30.12 -3.74 7.73
N ARG A 51 31.12 -2.86 7.81
CA ARG A 51 31.50 -2.15 9.06
C ARG A 51 30.72 -0.85 9.28
N ASN A 52 29.41 -0.87 9.09
CA ASN A 52 28.59 0.31 9.28
C ASN A 52 27.23 0.00 9.91
N CYS A 53 26.65 1.00 10.57
CA CYS A 53 25.29 0.93 11.09
C CYS A 53 24.28 0.68 9.95
N PRO A 54 23.42 -0.34 10.02
CA PRO A 54 22.39 -0.61 9.02
C PRO A 54 21.46 0.58 8.73
N GLN A 55 21.15 1.39 9.75
CA GLN A 55 20.16 2.46 9.65
C GLN A 55 20.78 3.81 9.20
N CYS A 56 21.88 4.24 9.82
CA CYS A 56 22.48 5.55 9.53
C CYS A 56 23.82 5.49 8.79
N ARG A 57 24.36 4.29 8.54
CA ARG A 57 25.65 4.05 7.87
C ARG A 57 26.87 4.62 8.58
N PHE A 58 26.75 4.99 9.85
CA PHE A 58 27.89 5.35 10.69
C PHE A 58 28.93 4.23 10.66
N SER A 59 30.17 4.56 10.28
CA SER A 59 31.28 3.61 10.21
C SER A 59 31.69 3.19 11.62
N LEU A 60 31.76 1.87 11.84
CA LEU A 60 32.18 1.32 13.12
C LEU A 60 33.70 1.14 13.16
N PRO A 61 34.36 1.39 14.30
CA PRO A 61 35.78 1.14 14.46
C PRO A 61 36.16 -0.32 14.17
N ALA A 62 37.37 -0.56 13.67
CA ALA A 62 37.84 -1.89 13.27
C ALA A 62 37.83 -2.94 14.41
N GLN A 63 37.92 -2.49 15.66
CA GLN A 63 37.94 -3.33 16.86
C GLN A 63 36.65 -3.22 17.70
N HIS A 64 35.53 -2.80 17.10
CA HIS A 64 34.30 -2.62 17.86
C HIS A 64 33.74 -3.95 18.37
N LYS A 65 33.86 -4.20 19.68
CA LYS A 65 33.21 -5.33 20.36
C LYS A 65 31.75 -4.97 20.66
N LEU A 66 30.83 -5.78 20.14
CA LEU A 66 29.41 -5.65 20.44
C LEU A 66 29.19 -5.93 21.93
N ARG A 67 28.47 -5.02 22.59
CA ARG A 67 28.09 -5.14 24.00
C ARG A 67 26.59 -5.01 24.12
N LYS A 68 25.96 -5.90 24.88
CA LYS A 68 24.53 -5.79 25.15
C LYS A 68 24.22 -4.50 25.91
N ASN A 69 23.11 -3.88 25.56
CA ASN A 69 22.50 -2.78 26.28
C ASN A 69 21.68 -3.38 27.43
N VAL A 70 22.22 -3.29 28.63
CA VAL A 70 21.60 -3.84 29.84
C VAL A 70 20.27 -3.15 30.13
N SER A 71 20.15 -1.84 29.91
CA SER A 71 18.91 -1.10 30.17
C SER A 71 17.77 -1.56 29.26
N LEU A 72 18.02 -1.69 27.96
CA LEU A 72 17.01 -2.20 27.02
C LEU A 72 16.67 -3.66 27.31
N SER A 73 17.65 -4.46 27.75
CA SER A 73 17.39 -5.84 28.18
C SER A 73 16.47 -5.85 29.41
N ASN A 74 16.75 -5.03 30.43
CA ASN A 74 15.93 -4.96 31.64
C ASN A 74 14.51 -4.45 31.38
N ILE A 75 14.33 -3.52 30.44
CA ILE A 75 13.00 -3.05 30.02
C ILE A 75 12.22 -4.18 29.34
N LEU A 76 12.88 -4.92 28.46
CA LEU A 76 12.24 -6.03 27.76
C LEU A 76 11.99 -7.22 28.68
N ASP A 77 12.87 -7.46 29.64
CA ASP A 77 12.86 -8.63 30.51
C ASP A 77 12.45 -8.25 31.95
N LEU A 78 11.58 -7.24 32.14
CA LEU A 78 11.08 -6.82 33.46
C LEU A 78 10.72 -8.06 34.30
N GLN A 79 11.56 -8.32 35.31
CA GLN A 79 11.69 -9.65 35.90
C GLN A 79 10.45 -10.10 36.67
N GLU A 80 9.71 -9.15 37.24
CA GLU A 80 8.55 -9.44 38.09
C GLU A 80 7.28 -9.78 37.29
N ALA A 81 7.24 -9.49 35.98
CA ALA A 81 5.99 -9.52 35.21
C ALA A 81 6.06 -10.27 33.89
N GLY A 82 7.17 -10.94 33.56
CA GLY A 82 7.36 -11.51 32.22
C GLY A 82 7.33 -10.41 31.17
N GLY A 83 8.15 -9.37 31.36
CA GLY A 83 8.12 -8.14 30.56
C GLY A 83 8.09 -8.39 29.05
N ARG A 84 8.75 -9.44 28.58
CA ARG A 84 8.86 -9.76 27.15
C ARG A 84 7.53 -10.24 26.60
N GLU A 85 6.86 -11.13 27.32
CA GLU A 85 5.50 -11.57 27.03
C GLU A 85 4.51 -10.40 27.07
N ILE A 86 4.65 -9.48 28.03
CA ILE A 86 3.83 -8.27 28.08
C ILE A 86 4.06 -7.41 26.84
N TRP A 87 5.31 -7.09 26.50
CA TRP A 87 5.62 -6.29 25.32
C TRP A 87 5.15 -6.95 24.03
N ASN A 88 5.22 -8.28 23.93
CA ASN A 88 4.65 -9.04 22.81
C ASN A 88 3.12 -8.90 22.74
N GLN A 89 2.42 -8.98 23.88
CA GLN A 89 0.97 -8.77 23.93
C GLN A 89 0.58 -7.33 23.57
N VAL A 90 1.32 -6.35 24.08
CA VAL A 90 1.09 -4.94 23.75
C VAL A 90 1.40 -4.68 22.26
N ALA A 91 2.44 -5.29 21.70
CA ALA A 91 2.73 -5.23 20.27
C ALA A 91 1.58 -5.83 19.44
N ALA A 92 1.12 -7.04 19.79
CA ALA A 92 -0.01 -7.67 19.12
C ALA A 92 -1.30 -6.84 19.23
N ARG A 93 -1.57 -6.22 20.39
CA ARG A 93 -2.70 -5.31 20.59
C ARG A 93 -2.54 -4.00 19.85
N ALA A 94 -1.35 -3.43 19.74
CA ALA A 94 -1.09 -2.25 18.93
C ALA A 94 -1.36 -2.55 17.44
N ASP A 95 -0.92 -3.72 16.98
CA ASP A 95 -1.13 -4.19 15.61
C ASP A 95 -2.62 -4.54 15.35
N HIS A 96 -3.37 -4.99 16.37
CA HIS A 96 -4.82 -5.29 16.31
C HIS A 96 -5.73 -4.06 16.56
N CYS A 97 -5.32 -3.09 17.37
CA CYS A 97 -6.01 -1.81 17.51
C CYS A 97 -6.01 -1.08 16.16
N PHE A 98 -4.91 -1.24 15.41
CA PHE A 98 -4.81 -0.81 14.02
C PHE A 98 -5.74 -1.56 13.06
N SER A 99 -6.11 -2.83 13.32
CA SER A 99 -7.12 -3.52 12.51
C SER A 99 -8.54 -3.05 12.85
N TYR A 100 -8.87 -2.83 14.12
CA TYR A 100 -10.17 -2.28 14.54
C TYR A 100 -10.40 -0.85 14.04
N GLU A 101 -9.39 0.01 14.13
CA GLU A 101 -9.47 1.40 13.66
C GLU A 101 -9.53 1.45 12.13
N ARG A 102 -8.85 0.51 11.45
CA ARG A 102 -8.99 0.29 10.01
C ARG A 102 -10.38 -0.21 9.64
N GLU A 103 -10.96 -1.18 10.35
CA GLU A 103 -12.33 -1.65 10.13
C GLU A 103 -13.34 -0.52 10.30
N LYS A 104 -13.15 0.33 11.31
CA LYS A 104 -13.96 1.54 11.51
C LYS A 104 -13.84 2.52 10.35
N LEU A 105 -12.61 2.83 9.90
CA LEU A 105 -12.36 3.65 8.71
C LEU A 105 -12.94 3.03 7.44
N THR A 106 -12.84 1.70 7.28
CA THR A 106 -13.43 0.92 6.17
C THR A 106 -14.94 1.09 6.16
N ARG A 107 -15.58 0.93 7.32
CA ARG A 107 -17.02 1.07 7.47
C ARG A 107 -17.47 2.48 7.13
N GLU A 108 -16.76 3.50 7.61
CA GLU A 108 -17.06 4.90 7.29
C GLU A 108 -16.88 5.20 5.79
N ALA A 109 -15.84 4.67 5.15
CA ALA A 109 -15.62 4.81 3.71
C ALA A 109 -16.71 4.09 2.88
N LEU A 110 -17.11 2.88 3.29
CA LEU A 110 -18.21 2.12 2.68
C LEU A 110 -19.54 2.86 2.80
N VAL A 111 -19.81 3.47 3.96
CA VAL A 111 -21.01 4.30 4.17
C VAL A 111 -21.02 5.51 3.23
N ARG A 112 -19.90 6.23 3.10
CA ARG A 112 -19.80 7.36 2.15
C ARG A 112 -20.00 6.92 0.70
N ARG A 113 -19.48 5.76 0.31
CA ARG A 113 -19.68 5.22 -1.03
C ARG A 113 -21.13 4.83 -1.29
N LEU A 114 -21.79 4.23 -0.30
CA LEU A 114 -23.23 3.95 -0.35
C LEU A 114 -24.05 5.23 -0.50
N GLU A 115 -23.73 6.27 0.25
CA GLU A 115 -24.41 7.58 0.15
C GLU A 115 -24.22 8.22 -1.23
N PHE A 116 -23.00 8.16 -1.78
CA PHE A 116 -22.71 8.65 -3.12
C PHE A 116 -23.51 7.90 -4.20
N LEU A 117 -23.53 6.56 -4.16
CA LEU A 117 -24.27 5.75 -5.13
C LEU A 117 -25.78 5.99 -5.05
N LYS A 118 -26.32 6.19 -3.84
CA LYS A 118 -27.73 6.58 -3.67
C LYS A 118 -28.03 7.91 -4.35
N LEU A 119 -27.09 8.87 -4.30
CA LEU A 119 -27.26 10.17 -4.96
C LEU A 119 -27.27 10.03 -6.50
N GLU A 120 -26.39 9.19 -7.03
CA GLU A 120 -26.34 8.90 -8.48
C GLU A 120 -27.60 8.20 -8.97
N ILE A 121 -28.11 7.20 -8.23
CA ILE A 121 -29.38 6.54 -8.55
C ILE A 121 -30.51 7.58 -8.62
N LYS A 122 -30.59 8.47 -7.63
CA LYS A 122 -31.60 9.54 -7.62
C LYS A 122 -31.51 10.47 -8.83
N LYS A 123 -30.30 10.79 -9.28
CA LYS A 123 -30.12 11.60 -10.51
C LYS A 123 -30.66 10.88 -11.74
N ILE A 124 -30.37 9.58 -11.85
CA ILE A 124 -30.87 8.75 -12.96
C ILE A 124 -32.40 8.65 -12.91
N GLU A 125 -32.99 8.42 -11.75
CA GLU A 125 -34.46 8.40 -11.56
C GLU A 125 -35.10 9.73 -11.97
N THR A 126 -34.48 10.86 -11.60
CA THR A 126 -34.95 12.19 -11.98
C THR A 126 -34.89 12.36 -13.50
N PHE A 127 -33.78 11.97 -14.12
CA PHE A 127 -33.59 12.02 -15.57
C PHE A 127 -34.57 11.12 -16.34
N LEU A 128 -34.87 9.92 -15.82
CA LEU A 128 -35.87 9.03 -16.41
C LEU A 128 -37.28 9.62 -16.32
N THR A 129 -37.62 10.27 -15.20
CA THR A 129 -38.90 10.99 -15.04
C THR A 129 -39.03 12.16 -16.00
N GLU A 130 -37.93 12.89 -16.26
CA GLU A 130 -37.87 13.98 -17.23
C GLU A 130 -38.01 13.49 -18.68
N LEU A 131 -37.49 12.30 -19.00
CA LEU A 131 -37.58 11.70 -20.33
C LEU A 131 -38.95 11.08 -20.64
N ASN A 132 -39.76 10.74 -19.62
CA ASN A 132 -41.09 10.19 -19.79
C ASN A 132 -42.12 10.79 -18.81
N PRO A 133 -42.52 12.05 -19.01
CA PRO A 133 -43.43 12.77 -18.10
C PRO A 133 -44.88 12.26 -18.09
N GLN A 134 -45.20 11.17 -18.82
CA GLN A 134 -46.56 10.63 -18.96
C GLN A 134 -46.75 9.18 -18.50
N SER A 135 -45.84 8.59 -17.71
CA SER A 135 -46.16 7.33 -17.00
C SER A 135 -46.56 7.59 -15.54
N GLU A 136 -47.63 8.36 -15.34
CA GLU A 136 -48.55 8.16 -14.21
C GLU A 136 -49.74 7.33 -14.71
N ASP A 137 -49.48 6.14 -15.26
CA ASP A 137 -50.53 5.12 -15.29
C ASP A 137 -50.43 4.37 -13.96
N ALA A 138 -51.50 4.51 -13.19
CA ALA A 138 -51.69 3.98 -11.85
C ALA A 138 -51.16 2.54 -11.72
N LEU A 139 -50.30 2.32 -10.72
CA LEU A 139 -50.15 0.97 -10.16
C LEU A 139 -51.55 0.51 -9.72
N PRO A 140 -52.04 -0.66 -10.15
CA PRO A 140 -53.20 -1.26 -9.51
C PRO A 140 -52.83 -1.61 -8.06
N ASP A 141 -53.80 -1.39 -7.16
CA ASP A 141 -53.72 -1.71 -5.73
C ASP A 141 -53.13 -3.11 -5.46
N PRO A 142 -52.41 -3.29 -4.33
CA PRO A 142 -51.90 -4.60 -3.95
C PRO A 142 -53.06 -5.55 -3.69
N VAL A 143 -53.15 -6.61 -4.49
CA VAL A 143 -54.09 -7.71 -4.29
C VAL A 143 -53.92 -8.23 -2.87
N SER A 144 -54.95 -7.98 -2.06
CA SER A 144 -55.07 -8.42 -0.68
C SER A 144 -55.56 -9.87 -0.66
N ASP A 145 -54.74 -10.83 -1.08
CA ASP A 145 -55.01 -12.24 -0.78
C ASP A 145 -53.75 -13.13 -0.88
N PRO A 146 -53.23 -13.67 0.24
CA PRO A 146 -51.99 -14.46 0.24
C PRO A 146 -52.08 -15.84 -0.42
N GLU A 147 -53.28 -16.34 -0.75
CA GLU A 147 -53.47 -17.73 -1.22
C GLU A 147 -53.48 -17.91 -2.74
N LYS A 148 -53.33 -16.85 -3.54
CA LYS A 148 -53.36 -16.94 -5.03
C LYS A 148 -52.01 -16.94 -5.75
N ILE A 149 -50.89 -16.95 -5.02
CA ILE A 149 -49.54 -16.85 -5.62
C ILE A 149 -49.02 -18.19 -6.16
N SER A 150 -49.67 -19.32 -5.88
CA SER A 150 -49.17 -20.64 -6.30
C SER A 150 -49.44 -21.04 -7.76
N GLU A 151 -50.16 -20.24 -8.55
CA GLU A 151 -50.59 -20.67 -9.89
C GLU A 151 -49.95 -19.88 -11.06
N VAL A 152 -49.06 -18.93 -10.82
CA VAL A 152 -48.42 -18.11 -11.88
C VAL A 152 -46.98 -18.56 -12.21
N LEU A 153 -46.52 -19.69 -11.68
CA LEU A 153 -45.15 -20.19 -11.90
C LEU A 153 -45.01 -21.35 -12.90
N LEU A 154 -45.94 -21.55 -13.84
CA LEU A 154 -45.87 -22.72 -14.74
C LEU A 154 -45.95 -22.48 -16.24
N GLU A 155 -46.03 -21.26 -16.78
CA GLU A 155 -46.22 -21.10 -18.25
C GLU A 155 -45.06 -20.49 -19.05
N ASP A 156 -43.94 -20.08 -18.45
CA ASP A 156 -42.82 -19.48 -19.22
C ASP A 156 -41.59 -20.38 -19.42
N ARG A 157 -41.73 -21.70 -19.26
CA ARG A 157 -40.62 -22.65 -19.49
C ARG A 157 -40.45 -23.13 -20.92
N ASP A 158 -41.38 -22.81 -21.82
CA ASP A 158 -41.33 -23.26 -23.23
C ASP A 158 -40.97 -22.15 -24.24
N ALA A 159 -40.89 -20.88 -23.83
CA ALA A 159 -40.49 -19.78 -24.71
C ALA A 159 -38.96 -19.65 -24.94
N LEU A 160 -38.13 -20.31 -24.12
CA LEU A 160 -36.66 -20.17 -24.19
C LEU A 160 -35.96 -21.28 -25.02
N ALA A 161 -36.68 -22.31 -25.48
CA ALA A 161 -36.11 -23.41 -26.25
C ALA A 161 -36.11 -23.20 -27.78
N GLY A 162 -36.79 -22.16 -28.29
CA GLY A 162 -37.07 -21.99 -29.73
C GLY A 162 -36.08 -21.16 -30.55
N LEU A 163 -35.06 -20.52 -29.97
CA LEU A 163 -34.19 -19.57 -30.68
C LEU A 163 -32.76 -20.06 -30.92
N THR A 164 -32.50 -21.37 -30.85
CA THR A 164 -31.17 -21.97 -31.12
C THR A 164 -31.07 -22.73 -32.45
N GLY A 165 -32.00 -22.52 -33.39
CA GLY A 165 -31.97 -23.27 -34.65
C GLY A 165 -32.56 -22.53 -35.84
N ALA A 166 -31.85 -21.52 -36.38
CA ALA A 166 -31.81 -21.23 -37.82
C ALA A 166 -31.06 -19.92 -38.13
N CYS A 167 -29.74 -19.97 -38.23
CA CYS A 167 -28.95 -19.35 -39.31
C CYS A 167 -27.45 -19.54 -39.05
N GLY A 168 -26.87 -20.54 -39.69
CA GLY A 168 -25.41 -20.66 -39.78
C GLY A 168 -24.89 -19.65 -40.79
N LEU A 169 -24.20 -18.61 -40.31
CA LEU A 169 -23.20 -17.85 -41.06
C LEU A 169 -22.04 -17.52 -40.10
N SER A 170 -20.83 -17.80 -40.58
CA SER A 170 -19.55 -17.68 -39.90
C SER A 170 -19.02 -16.25 -39.82
N ASP A 171 -18.18 -16.04 -38.80
CA ASP A 171 -17.23 -14.94 -38.54
C ASP A 171 -17.72 -13.55 -38.07
N SER A 172 -17.15 -13.20 -36.90
CA SER A 172 -16.80 -11.86 -36.39
C SER A 172 -17.77 -11.09 -35.47
N ALA A 173 -17.32 -10.98 -34.21
CA ALA A 173 -17.32 -9.79 -33.34
C ALA A 173 -18.60 -9.31 -32.59
N ALA A 174 -18.50 -9.47 -31.25
CA ALA A 174 -18.82 -8.49 -30.20
C ALA A 174 -20.32 -8.26 -29.85
N VAL A 175 -20.75 -7.92 -28.63
CA VAL A 175 -20.11 -7.23 -27.50
C VAL A 175 -20.79 -7.70 -26.20
N GLY A 176 -20.02 -8.36 -25.33
CA GLY A 176 -20.31 -8.49 -23.90
C GLY A 176 -19.09 -8.04 -23.09
N LEU A 177 -18.36 -7.03 -23.59
CA LEU A 177 -17.26 -6.45 -22.86
C LEU A 177 -17.86 -5.58 -21.76
N LYS A 178 -17.71 -6.01 -20.50
CA LYS A 178 -17.71 -5.08 -19.37
C LYS A 178 -16.64 -4.04 -19.69
N PHE A 179 -17.03 -2.87 -20.18
CA PHE A 179 -16.13 -1.74 -20.26
C PHE A 179 -15.82 -1.35 -18.80
N SER A 180 -14.76 -1.91 -18.24
CA SER A 180 -14.08 -1.26 -17.13
C SER A 180 -13.63 0.10 -17.66
N GLU A 181 -13.94 1.19 -16.97
CA GLU A 181 -13.43 2.51 -17.37
C GLU A 181 -11.91 2.43 -17.63
N PRO A 182 -11.40 3.11 -18.67
CA PRO A 182 -9.97 3.12 -18.94
C PRO A 182 -9.22 3.69 -17.74
N ALA A 183 -8.08 3.08 -17.39
CA ALA A 183 -7.25 3.61 -16.32
C ALA A 183 -6.67 4.97 -16.74
N GLU A 184 -6.75 5.95 -15.85
CA GLU A 184 -6.20 7.30 -16.04
C GLU A 184 -4.70 7.31 -15.75
N PHE A 185 -3.91 7.90 -16.65
CA PHE A 185 -2.49 8.13 -16.39
C PHE A 185 -2.28 9.32 -15.46
N VAL A 186 -1.53 9.10 -14.37
CA VAL A 186 -1.32 10.13 -13.34
C VAL A 186 0.10 10.69 -13.40
N LEU A 187 0.20 12.01 -13.57
CA LEU A 187 1.44 12.75 -13.37
C LEU A 187 1.70 12.98 -11.87
N LEU A 188 2.64 12.23 -11.29
CA LEU A 188 2.95 12.34 -9.87
C LEU A 188 3.69 13.64 -9.51
N SER A 189 3.34 14.19 -8.35
CA SER A 189 3.99 15.35 -7.75
C SER A 189 4.40 15.05 -6.31
N PHE A 190 5.40 15.76 -5.78
CA PHE A 190 6.01 15.44 -4.50
C PHE A 190 6.27 16.68 -3.65
N SER A 191 5.48 16.85 -2.59
CA SER A 191 5.72 17.88 -1.58
C SER A 191 6.85 17.44 -0.62
N PRO A 192 7.85 18.31 -0.31
CA PRO A 192 8.88 18.02 0.69
C PRO A 192 8.34 17.60 2.07
N THR A 193 7.12 18.01 2.43
CA THR A 193 6.49 17.67 3.71
C THR A 193 5.94 16.24 3.77
N LEU A 194 5.85 15.53 2.65
CA LEU A 194 5.36 14.15 2.55
C LEU A 194 6.48 13.12 2.41
N GLY A 195 7.73 13.55 2.54
CA GLY A 195 8.89 12.74 2.27
C GLY A 195 9.93 12.76 3.37
N HIS A 196 10.95 11.93 3.16
CA HIS A 196 12.14 11.93 3.97
C HIS A 196 13.04 13.12 3.60
N ARG A 197 13.56 13.83 4.62
CA ARG A 197 14.40 15.05 4.45
C ARG A 197 15.63 14.94 3.55
N ARG A 198 16.16 13.72 3.34
CA ARG A 198 17.28 13.42 2.43
C ARG A 198 16.88 13.16 0.98
N LEU A 199 15.59 13.12 0.66
CA LEU A 199 15.13 13.03 -0.72
C LEU A 199 14.77 14.44 -1.22
N ALA A 200 14.97 14.67 -2.52
CA ALA A 200 14.39 15.80 -3.24
C ALA A 200 13.74 15.31 -4.53
N PHE A 201 12.66 15.97 -4.93
CA PHE A 201 12.09 15.84 -6.26
C PHE A 201 12.58 17.02 -7.11
N VAL A 202 13.11 16.73 -8.29
CA VAL A 202 13.58 17.71 -9.28
C VAL A 202 12.53 17.77 -10.40
N PRO A 203 11.65 18.80 -10.43
CA PRO A 203 10.52 18.85 -11.35
C PRO A 203 10.91 18.80 -12.82
N GLU A 204 11.98 19.49 -13.21
CA GLU A 204 12.42 19.63 -14.61
C GLU A 204 12.86 18.29 -15.21
N ARG A 205 13.33 17.37 -14.36
CA ARG A 205 13.76 16.03 -14.74
C ARG A 205 12.79 14.95 -14.28
N ARG A 206 11.69 15.34 -13.64
CA ARG A 206 10.71 14.46 -12.99
C ARG A 206 11.39 13.37 -12.16
N ARG A 207 12.38 13.77 -11.36
CA ARG A 207 13.32 12.84 -10.74
C ARG A 207 13.29 12.95 -9.23
N MET A 208 12.95 11.87 -8.54
CA MET A 208 13.18 11.75 -7.11
C MET A 208 14.59 11.21 -6.89
N GLN A 209 15.39 11.94 -6.12
CA GLN A 209 16.80 11.63 -5.90
C GLN A 209 17.23 11.95 -4.48
N VAL A 210 18.39 11.42 -4.08
CA VAL A 210 19.01 11.79 -2.81
C VAL A 210 19.58 13.21 -2.89
N ARG A 211 19.27 14.05 -1.90
CA ARG A 211 19.81 15.41 -1.75
C ARG A 211 21.33 15.37 -1.60
N SER A 212 21.99 16.37 -2.19
CA SER A 212 23.39 16.65 -1.91
C SER A 212 23.54 17.17 -0.48
N SER A 213 24.67 16.88 0.17
CA SER A 213 25.02 17.38 1.51
C SER A 213 25.10 18.91 1.60
N ARG A 214 25.13 19.61 0.46
CA ARG A 214 25.18 21.09 0.37
C ARG A 214 23.80 21.76 0.32
N SER A 215 22.69 21.01 0.37
CA SER A 215 21.33 21.57 0.32
C SER A 215 20.86 22.01 1.72
N PRO A 216 20.15 23.16 1.86
CA PRO A 216 19.57 23.58 3.14
C PRO A 216 18.67 22.48 3.71
N MET A 217 18.95 22.07 4.96
CA MET A 217 18.27 20.95 5.56
C MET A 217 16.86 21.36 6.01
N THR A 218 15.82 20.81 5.39
CA THR A 218 14.46 20.93 5.91
C THR A 218 14.34 20.07 7.16
N GLN A 219 14.04 20.68 8.31
CA GLN A 219 13.90 19.97 9.60
C GLN A 219 12.68 19.02 9.61
N ASN A 220 11.62 19.35 8.86
CA ASN A 220 10.40 18.56 8.81
C ASN A 220 10.55 17.36 7.85
N SER A 221 10.65 16.16 8.43
CA SER A 221 10.67 14.87 7.72
C SER A 221 9.41 14.09 8.08
N ARG A 222 8.64 13.64 7.09
CA ARG A 222 7.45 12.81 7.36
C ARG A 222 7.81 11.40 7.80
N PHE A 223 8.88 10.86 7.23
CA PHE A 223 9.36 9.50 7.47
C PHE A 223 10.81 9.52 7.94
N ASP A 224 11.20 8.51 8.72
CA ASP A 224 12.59 8.25 9.12
C ASP A 224 13.33 7.37 8.10
N ALA A 225 12.60 6.51 7.39
CA ALA A 225 13.13 5.79 6.23
C ALA A 225 13.15 6.70 4.98
N CYS A 226 14.04 6.43 4.02
CA CYS A 226 14.15 7.15 2.74
C CYS A 226 12.96 6.89 1.80
N GLN A 227 11.76 7.28 2.24
CA GLN A 227 10.49 7.07 1.57
C GLN A 227 9.79 8.39 1.29
N TRP A 228 8.87 8.39 0.34
CA TRP A 228 8.11 9.57 -0.03
C TRP A 228 6.76 9.21 -0.64
N MET A 229 5.71 9.80 -0.09
CA MET A 229 4.37 9.77 -0.69
C MET A 229 4.26 10.83 -1.78
N ALA A 230 3.62 10.47 -2.90
CA ALA A 230 3.14 11.46 -3.84
C ALA A 230 2.02 12.32 -3.21
N SER A 231 1.84 13.52 -3.74
CA SER A 231 0.81 14.46 -3.28
C SER A 231 -0.60 14.01 -3.71
N GLN A 232 -0.71 13.17 -4.73
CA GLN A 232 -1.97 12.57 -5.18
C GLN A 232 -2.51 11.58 -4.16
N GLU A 233 -3.84 11.49 -4.10
CA GLU A 233 -4.59 10.61 -3.23
C GLU A 233 -5.83 10.13 -3.97
N PHE A 234 -6.10 8.83 -3.92
CA PHE A 234 -7.15 8.19 -4.71
C PHE A 234 -8.15 7.48 -3.81
N SER A 235 -9.43 7.78 -3.98
CA SER A 235 -10.54 7.13 -3.25
C SER A 235 -11.47 6.31 -4.15
N ALA A 236 -11.35 6.43 -5.48
CA ALA A 236 -12.18 5.78 -6.48
C ALA A 236 -11.47 5.81 -7.85
N GLY A 237 -11.98 5.02 -8.80
CA GLY A 237 -11.48 5.01 -10.16
C GLY A 237 -10.23 4.15 -10.37
N ARG A 238 -9.78 4.13 -11.62
CA ARG A 238 -8.62 3.37 -12.08
C ARG A 238 -7.52 4.32 -12.49
N HIS A 239 -6.37 4.18 -11.86
CA HIS A 239 -5.24 5.11 -12.00
C HIS A 239 -3.97 4.31 -12.24
N TYR A 240 -3.08 4.83 -13.07
CA TYR A 240 -1.77 4.23 -13.22
C TYR A 240 -0.67 5.28 -13.37
N TRP A 241 0.54 4.89 -12.99
CA TRP A 241 1.73 5.69 -13.18
C TRP A 241 2.92 4.79 -13.47
N ASP A 242 3.83 5.34 -14.27
CA ASP A 242 5.04 4.65 -14.67
C ASP A 242 6.24 5.18 -13.87
N VAL A 243 7.19 4.29 -13.60
CA VAL A 243 8.40 4.60 -12.86
C VAL A 243 9.57 3.95 -13.57
N ASP A 244 10.50 4.77 -14.03
CA ASP A 244 11.80 4.32 -14.48
C ASP A 244 12.69 4.14 -13.24
N VAL A 245 13.10 2.88 -13.07
CA VAL A 245 13.84 2.36 -11.92
C VAL A 245 15.28 1.96 -12.31
N SER A 246 15.71 2.26 -13.54
CA SER A 246 17.01 1.88 -14.11
C SER A 246 18.21 2.45 -13.32
N LEU A 247 18.04 3.63 -12.73
CA LEU A 247 19.08 4.32 -11.96
C LEU A 247 19.17 3.85 -10.50
N CYS A 248 18.46 2.78 -10.12
CA CYS A 248 18.47 2.31 -8.75
C CYS A 248 18.55 0.78 -8.65
N SER A 249 19.55 0.29 -7.93
CA SER A 249 19.73 -1.14 -7.63
C SER A 249 18.95 -1.62 -6.41
N GLY A 250 18.26 -0.71 -5.71
CA GLY A 250 17.32 -1.08 -4.65
C GLY A 250 16.24 -0.01 -4.44
N TRP A 251 14.99 -0.41 -4.55
CA TRP A 251 13.85 0.51 -4.51
C TRP A 251 12.58 -0.25 -4.13
N ALA A 252 11.56 0.48 -3.73
CA ALA A 252 10.20 -0.05 -3.64
C ALA A 252 9.21 0.96 -4.20
N ALA A 253 8.15 0.45 -4.83
CA ALA A 253 7.09 1.25 -5.40
C ALA A 253 5.75 0.56 -5.11
N GLY A 254 4.75 1.35 -4.74
CA GLY A 254 3.43 0.85 -4.41
C GLY A 254 2.52 1.94 -3.89
N VAL A 255 1.64 1.57 -2.95
CA VAL A 255 0.68 2.50 -2.34
C VAL A 255 0.64 2.34 -0.83
N ALA A 256 0.23 3.39 -0.13
CA ALA A 256 0.01 3.36 1.31
C ALA A 256 -1.14 4.29 1.69
N TYR A 257 -1.79 4.00 2.83
CA TYR A 257 -2.73 4.95 3.42
C TYR A 257 -1.97 6.22 3.88
N PRO A 258 -2.59 7.41 3.80
CA PRO A 258 -1.99 8.68 4.27
C PRO A 258 -1.58 8.65 5.74
N GLY A 259 -2.20 7.78 6.55
CA GLY A 259 -1.91 7.58 7.96
C GLY A 259 -0.65 6.77 8.26
N LEU A 260 0.12 6.33 7.25
CA LEU A 260 1.35 5.57 7.47
C LEU A 260 2.29 6.33 8.43
N GLY A 261 2.71 5.63 9.48
CA GLY A 261 3.49 6.19 10.57
C GLY A 261 4.91 6.58 10.15
N ARG A 262 5.50 7.54 10.87
CA ARG A 262 6.85 8.06 10.59
C ARG A 262 7.94 6.98 10.58
N ASN A 263 7.80 5.97 11.45
CA ASN A 263 8.76 4.89 11.62
C ASN A 263 8.41 3.63 10.82
N GLU A 264 7.26 3.63 10.13
CA GLU A 264 6.82 2.50 9.33
C GLU A 264 7.49 2.48 7.95
N LYS A 265 7.71 1.27 7.43
CA LYS A 265 8.29 1.04 6.11
C LYS A 265 7.24 0.50 5.15
N LEU A 266 7.31 0.95 3.90
CA LEU A 266 6.49 0.51 2.78
C LEU A 266 6.53 -1.02 2.65
N GLY A 267 5.36 -1.64 2.62
CA GLY A 267 5.15 -3.10 2.57
C GLY A 267 5.39 -3.82 3.90
N ARG A 268 5.84 -3.14 4.96
CA ARG A 268 6.11 -3.72 6.29
C ARG A 268 5.03 -3.42 7.31
N SER A 269 4.00 -2.69 6.93
CA SER A 269 2.78 -2.54 7.69
C SER A 269 1.60 -2.99 6.86
N SER A 270 0.51 -3.27 7.55
CA SER A 270 -0.77 -3.60 6.95
C SER A 270 -1.45 -2.41 6.25
N SER A 271 -0.86 -1.21 6.32
CA SER A 271 -1.34 0.01 5.66
C SER A 271 -0.57 0.35 4.38
N SER A 272 0.21 -0.60 3.86
CA SER A 272 0.98 -0.39 2.65
C SER A 272 1.22 -1.68 1.88
N TRP A 273 1.34 -1.54 0.56
CA TRP A 273 1.54 -2.62 -0.40
C TRP A 273 2.55 -2.16 -1.44
N CYS A 274 3.52 -2.99 -1.79
CA CYS A 274 4.50 -2.65 -2.81
C CYS A 274 5.13 -3.88 -3.47
N ILE A 275 5.84 -3.62 -4.56
CA ILE A 275 6.97 -4.45 -4.96
C ILE A 275 8.27 -3.74 -4.58
N GLU A 276 9.26 -4.54 -4.19
CA GLU A 276 10.58 -4.09 -3.76
C GLU A 276 11.65 -4.86 -4.51
N ARG A 277 12.58 -4.13 -5.12
CA ARG A 277 13.82 -4.67 -5.65
C ARG A 277 14.91 -4.54 -4.60
N SER A 278 15.50 -5.66 -4.22
CA SER A 278 16.80 -5.74 -3.56
C SER A 278 17.92 -5.92 -4.58
N SER A 279 19.18 -5.99 -4.13
CA SER A 279 20.33 -6.22 -5.02
C SER A 279 20.25 -7.51 -5.84
N THR A 280 19.45 -8.49 -5.42
CA THR A 280 19.44 -9.84 -5.99
C THR A 280 18.06 -10.38 -6.33
N ARG A 281 16.97 -9.72 -5.92
CA ARG A 281 15.61 -10.24 -6.04
C ARG A 281 14.57 -9.13 -6.09
N LEU A 282 13.53 -9.37 -6.86
CA LEU A 282 12.27 -8.62 -6.83
C LEU A 282 11.25 -9.41 -6.00
N SER A 283 10.58 -8.74 -5.06
CA SER A 283 9.59 -9.36 -4.18
C SER A 283 8.38 -8.43 -3.99
N ALA A 284 7.19 -9.00 -3.88
CA ALA A 284 6.02 -8.28 -3.40
C ALA A 284 5.99 -8.28 -1.86
N TRP A 285 5.56 -7.17 -1.27
CA TRP A 285 5.52 -6.99 0.18
C TRP A 285 4.22 -6.36 0.65
N HIS A 286 3.65 -6.96 1.68
CA HIS A 286 2.53 -6.42 2.44
C HIS A 286 2.56 -6.99 3.86
N ASN A 287 2.28 -6.15 4.87
CA ASN A 287 2.19 -6.59 6.26
C ASN A 287 3.39 -7.44 6.73
N ASN A 288 4.60 -7.03 6.31
CA ASN A 288 5.86 -7.73 6.62
C ASN A 288 5.98 -9.14 6.01
N ALA A 289 5.03 -9.57 5.18
CA ALA A 289 5.11 -10.80 4.40
C ALA A 289 5.79 -10.53 3.04
N GLU A 290 6.79 -11.36 2.72
CA GLU A 290 7.51 -11.34 1.44
C GLU A 290 6.99 -12.42 0.51
N THR A 291 6.67 -12.05 -0.72
CA THR A 291 6.42 -13.00 -1.82
C THR A 291 7.47 -12.80 -2.91
N PRO A 292 8.48 -13.69 -3.02
CA PRO A 292 9.48 -13.64 -4.08
C PRO A 292 8.85 -13.73 -5.48
N LEU A 293 9.23 -12.82 -6.37
CA LEU A 293 8.80 -12.85 -7.77
C LEU A 293 9.83 -13.63 -8.62
N LYS A 294 9.34 -14.36 -9.62
CA LYS A 294 10.18 -15.22 -10.49
C LYS A 294 10.79 -14.45 -11.66
N GLN A 295 10.26 -13.28 -11.98
CA GLN A 295 10.66 -12.44 -13.09
C GLN A 295 11.99 -11.73 -12.81
N GLY A 296 12.69 -11.36 -13.89
CA GLY A 296 13.87 -10.49 -13.81
C GLY A 296 13.55 -9.11 -13.24
N CYS A 297 14.57 -8.34 -12.92
CA CYS A 297 14.38 -6.99 -12.41
C CYS A 297 14.15 -6.01 -13.57
N PRO A 298 12.97 -5.40 -13.70
CA PRO A 298 12.68 -4.47 -14.77
C PRO A 298 13.46 -3.16 -14.60
N GLU A 299 13.69 -2.48 -15.72
CA GLU A 299 14.24 -1.11 -15.75
C GLU A 299 13.14 -0.04 -15.68
N SER A 300 11.91 -0.41 -16.00
CA SER A 300 10.73 0.45 -15.89
C SER A 300 9.52 -0.39 -15.48
N ILE A 301 8.71 0.16 -14.59
CA ILE A 301 7.50 -0.48 -14.09
C ILE A 301 6.29 0.42 -14.25
N ARG A 302 5.11 -0.20 -14.33
CA ARG A 302 3.82 0.44 -14.13
C ARG A 302 3.18 -0.04 -12.85
N VAL A 303 2.63 0.89 -12.09
CA VAL A 303 1.73 0.60 -10.98
C VAL A 303 0.33 0.98 -11.44
N LEU A 304 -0.59 0.02 -11.44
CA LEU A 304 -1.99 0.22 -11.77
C LEU A 304 -2.82 -0.04 -10.51
N LEU A 305 -3.52 0.99 -10.08
CA LEU A 305 -4.41 1.01 -8.94
C LEU A 305 -5.86 1.08 -9.44
N ASP A 306 -6.61 0.03 -9.19
CA ASP A 306 -8.04 -0.04 -9.43
C ASP A 306 -8.75 0.00 -8.08
N MET A 307 -9.18 1.21 -7.68
CA MET A 307 -9.87 1.41 -6.42
C MET A 307 -11.26 0.78 -6.42
N ASP A 308 -11.91 0.69 -7.58
CA ASP A 308 -13.29 0.23 -7.70
C ASP A 308 -13.39 -1.29 -7.60
N SER A 309 -12.43 -2.02 -8.18
CA SER A 309 -12.34 -3.48 -8.06
C SER A 309 -11.42 -3.96 -6.93
N GLY A 310 -10.77 -3.05 -6.22
CA GLY A 310 -9.84 -3.40 -5.15
C GLY A 310 -8.59 -4.12 -5.66
N ARG A 311 -8.08 -3.76 -6.84
CA ARG A 311 -6.93 -4.44 -7.45
C ARG A 311 -5.74 -3.50 -7.57
N LEU A 312 -4.61 -3.89 -6.99
CA LEU A 312 -3.32 -3.22 -7.17
C LEU A 312 -2.39 -4.13 -7.96
N SER A 313 -2.00 -3.73 -9.17
CA SER A 313 -1.14 -4.55 -10.04
C SER A 313 0.12 -3.81 -10.47
N PHE A 314 1.17 -4.60 -10.68
CA PHE A 314 2.50 -4.15 -11.06
C PHE A 314 2.89 -4.82 -12.35
N TRP A 315 3.40 -4.03 -13.29
CA TRP A 315 3.74 -4.51 -14.63
C TRP A 315 5.17 -4.11 -14.97
N SER A 316 5.88 -4.99 -15.67
CA SER A 316 7.13 -4.64 -16.33
C SER A 316 6.80 -3.84 -17.58
N LEU A 317 7.56 -2.80 -17.89
CA LEU A 317 7.45 -2.06 -19.16
C LEU A 317 8.58 -2.41 -20.14
N THR A 318 9.27 -3.53 -19.92
CA THR A 318 10.11 -4.17 -20.95
C THR A 318 9.24 -4.68 -22.10
N ASP A 319 9.80 -4.96 -23.29
CA ASP A 319 9.12 -5.26 -24.57
C ASP A 319 7.86 -6.17 -24.54
N ARG A 320 7.68 -7.00 -23.52
CA ARG A 320 6.53 -7.92 -23.38
C ARG A 320 5.38 -7.41 -22.52
N GLN A 321 5.54 -6.28 -21.81
CA GLN A 321 4.57 -5.74 -20.85
C GLN A 321 3.93 -6.79 -19.93
N ASP A 322 4.75 -7.57 -19.24
CA ASP A 322 4.27 -8.67 -18.39
C ASP A 322 3.78 -8.17 -17.02
N GLU A 323 2.67 -8.71 -16.52
CA GLU A 323 2.25 -8.51 -15.12
C GLU A 323 3.25 -9.20 -14.19
N LEU A 324 3.85 -8.42 -13.30
CA LEU A 324 4.82 -8.89 -12.31
C LEU A 324 4.11 -9.51 -11.11
N TYR A 325 3.10 -8.81 -10.59
CA TYR A 325 2.34 -9.21 -9.42
C TYR A 325 1.05 -8.39 -9.28
N ASN A 326 0.06 -8.92 -8.57
CA ASN A 326 -1.10 -8.15 -8.13
C ASN A 326 -1.52 -8.52 -6.70
N PHE A 327 -2.09 -7.54 -6.02
CA PHE A 327 -2.80 -7.70 -4.75
C PHE A 327 -4.28 -7.49 -5.01
N GLN A 328 -5.10 -8.37 -4.43
CA GLN A 328 -6.50 -8.09 -4.18
C GLN A 328 -6.60 -7.43 -2.79
N VAL A 329 -7.14 -6.22 -2.74
CA VAL A 329 -7.13 -5.34 -1.57
C VAL A 329 -8.51 -4.73 -1.39
N ASP A 330 -9.11 -4.96 -0.24
CA ASP A 330 -10.32 -4.26 0.19
C ASP A 330 -9.92 -2.90 0.77
N PHE A 331 -9.74 -1.91 -0.11
CA PHE A 331 -9.32 -0.57 0.32
C PHE A 331 -10.37 0.06 1.23
N CYS A 332 -9.92 0.48 2.42
CA CYS A 332 -10.76 1.05 3.45
C CYS A 332 -10.82 2.58 3.43
N GLY A 333 -10.23 3.20 2.43
CA GLY A 333 -10.07 4.64 2.36
C GLY A 333 -9.08 5.06 1.28
N PRO A 334 -8.79 6.36 1.20
CA PRO A 334 -7.89 6.90 0.21
C PRO A 334 -6.48 6.36 0.33
N VAL A 335 -5.83 6.04 -0.79
CA VAL A 335 -4.40 5.65 -0.82
C VAL A 335 -3.57 6.64 -1.64
N ARG A 336 -2.27 6.69 -1.31
CA ARG A 336 -1.28 7.52 -1.99
C ARG A 336 -0.22 6.65 -2.65
N PRO A 337 0.27 6.99 -3.85
CA PRO A 337 1.48 6.41 -4.40
C PRO A 337 2.66 6.62 -3.44
N MET A 338 3.44 5.57 -3.21
CA MET A 338 4.50 5.55 -2.21
C MET A 338 5.76 4.90 -2.79
N PHE A 339 6.89 5.55 -2.56
CA PHE A 339 8.18 5.13 -3.10
C PHE A 339 9.24 5.09 -2.01
N TRP A 340 10.17 4.16 -2.16
CA TRP A 340 11.35 4.05 -1.32
C TRP A 340 12.60 3.92 -2.18
N LEU A 341 13.66 4.61 -1.77
CA LEU A 341 14.99 4.51 -2.38
C LEU A 341 15.95 3.84 -1.40
N PHE A 342 16.58 2.74 -1.81
CA PHE A 342 17.59 2.08 -1.01
C PHE A 342 18.88 2.89 -1.00
N GLY A 343 19.29 3.31 0.19
CA GLY A 343 20.54 4.01 0.41
C GLY A 343 20.53 5.46 -0.04
N THR A 344 21.53 6.20 0.44
CA THR A 344 21.64 7.65 0.25
C THR A 344 22.84 8.03 -0.60
N GLN A 345 23.15 7.19 -1.58
CA GLN A 345 24.15 7.53 -2.58
C GLN A 345 23.52 8.48 -3.60
N GLN A 346 24.23 9.54 -3.98
CA GLN A 346 23.70 10.61 -4.84
C GLN A 346 23.30 10.14 -6.25
N ARG A 347 23.70 8.94 -6.66
CA ARG A 347 23.38 8.36 -7.98
C ARG A 347 22.02 7.68 -8.03
N ASN A 348 21.45 7.31 -6.88
CA ASN A 348 20.18 6.60 -6.83
C ASN A 348 19.02 7.57 -7.09
N ALA A 349 18.20 7.23 -8.07
CA ALA A 349 17.03 8.02 -8.42
C ALA A 349 15.91 7.16 -8.99
N LEU A 350 14.68 7.66 -8.84
CA LEU A 350 13.49 7.22 -9.59
C LEU A 350 13.09 8.34 -10.54
N ILE A 351 12.76 7.99 -11.77
CA ILE A 351 12.27 8.95 -12.77
C ILE A 351 10.79 8.63 -13.04
N PHE A 352 9.99 9.69 -13.17
CA PHE A 352 8.54 9.60 -13.40
C PHE A 352 8.22 10.15 -14.80
N PRO A 353 8.14 9.30 -15.83
CA PRO A 353 7.94 9.72 -17.22
C PRO A 353 6.67 10.54 -17.42
N VAL A 354 6.65 11.43 -18.42
CA VAL A 354 5.52 12.34 -18.72
C VAL A 354 4.57 11.78 -19.77
N THR A 355 5.00 10.75 -20.50
CA THR A 355 4.26 10.11 -21.58
C THR A 355 4.09 8.62 -21.29
N ASN A 356 2.95 8.07 -21.70
CA ASN A 356 2.76 6.63 -21.81
C ASN A 356 3.79 6.09 -22.82
N ARG A 357 4.68 5.18 -22.40
CA ARG A 357 5.60 4.49 -23.32
C ARG A 357 4.94 3.27 -23.92
#